data_AF-H0JWS8-F1
#
_entry.id   AF-H0JWS8-F1
#
_cell.length_a   1.000
_cell.length_b   1.000
_cell.length_c   1.000
_cell.angle_alpha   90.00
_cell.angle_beta   90.00
_cell.angle_gamma   90.00
#
_symmetry.space_group_name_H-M   'P 1'
#
loop_
_entity.id
_entity.type
_entity.pdbx_description
1 polymer ?
#
loop_
_entity_poly.entity_id
_entity_poly.type
_entity_poly.pdbx_seq_one_letter_code
_entity_poly.pdbx_strand_id
1 'polypeptide(L)'
;MSISELQELQRTAAHLRQCLGSLRSRYGDAAPVKRLSNDVERLDIDIRDFAEHPPREVVNGLGQRIPIPDTPYDDSLFRGTDTDDEGLGGLHGSR
;
A
#
# COMPACT_ATOMS: atom_id res chain seq x y z
N MET A 1 10.02 2.48 14.79
CA MET A 1 9.32 3.59 15.50
C MET A 1 9.43 3.36 17.00
N SER A 2 9.65 4.39 17.81
CA SER A 2 9.72 4.27 19.28
C SER A 2 8.32 4.25 19.90
N ILE A 3 8.18 3.61 21.07
CA ILE A 3 6.94 3.61 21.86
C ILE A 3 6.50 5.05 22.19
N SER A 4 7.46 5.95 22.45
CA SER A 4 7.18 7.36 22.73
C SER A 4 6.57 8.11 21.54
N GLU A 5 7.01 7.83 20.31
CA GLU A 5 6.44 8.44 19.11
C GLU A 5 5.00 7.96 18.88
N LEU A 6 4.72 6.67 19.12
CA LEU A 6 3.37 6.12 19.02
C LEU A 6 2.42 6.73 20.07
N GLN A 7 2.90 6.91 21.31
CA GLN A 7 2.13 7.57 22.35
C GLN A 7 1.85 9.04 22.03
N GLU A 8 2.81 9.75 21.42
CA GLU A 8 2.60 11.13 20.98
C GLU A 8 1.57 11.23 19.86
N LEU A 9 1.60 10.28 18.91
CA LEU A 9 0.58 10.17 17.87
C LEU A 9 -0.82 9.95 18.46
N GLN A 10 -0.96 9.03 19.43
CA GLN A 10 -2.22 8.79 20.14
C GLN A 10 -2.72 10.04 20.89
N ARG A 11 -1.83 10.76 21.58
CA ARG A 11 -2.17 12.04 22.26
C ARG A 11 -2.65 13.09 21.27
N THR A 12 -1.96 13.22 20.14
CA THR A 12 -2.31 14.18 19.09
C THR A 12 -3.67 13.89 18.48
N ALA A 13 -3.97 12.63 18.19
CA ALA A 13 -5.29 12.21 17.69
C ALA A 13 -6.42 12.51 18.71
N ALA A 14 -6.16 12.25 19.99
CA ALA A 14 -7.10 12.61 21.06
C ALA A 14 -7.37 14.11 21.15
N HIS A 15 -6.32 14.94 20.99
CA HIS A 15 -6.46 16.40 20.96
C HIS A 15 -7.25 16.89 19.74
N LEU A 16 -7.01 16.33 18.55
CA LEU A 16 -7.80 16.64 17.35
C LEU A 16 -9.29 16.36 17.57
N ARG A 17 -9.63 15.21 18.17
CA ARG A 17 -11.01 14.85 18.51
C ARG A 17 -11.67 15.89 19.43
N GLN A 18 -10.94 16.42 20.42
CA GLN A 18 -11.43 17.49 21.28
C GLN A 18 -11.66 18.82 20.52
N CYS A 19 -10.73 19.21 19.64
CA CYS A 19 -10.87 20.39 18.80
C CYS A 19 -12.10 20.28 17.88
N LEU A 20 -12.34 19.10 17.30
CA LEU A 20 -13.51 18.84 16.45
C LEU A 20 -14.83 18.82 17.25
N GLY A 21 -14.81 18.40 18.52
CA GLY A 21 -15.94 18.56 19.43
C GLY A 21 -16.32 20.04 19.61
N SER A 22 -15.33 20.91 19.76
CA SER A 22 -15.55 22.37 19.80
C SER A 22 -16.08 22.92 18.48
N LEU A 23 -15.58 22.41 17.35
CA LEU A 23 -16.06 22.79 16.02
C LEU A 23 -17.53 22.38 15.81
N ARG A 24 -17.88 21.16 16.20
CA ARG A 24 -19.26 20.65 16.13
C ARG A 24 -20.20 21.41 17.05
N SER A 25 -19.75 21.84 18.22
CA SER A 25 -20.55 22.72 19.10
C SER A 25 -20.88 24.06 18.42
N ARG A 26 -19.94 24.62 17.64
CA ARG A 26 -20.11 25.91 16.96
C ARG A 26 -20.87 25.85 15.64
N TYR A 27 -20.61 24.83 14.84
CA TYR A 27 -21.09 24.72 13.45
C TYR A 27 -22.08 23.56 13.24
N GLY A 28 -22.42 22.85 14.31
CA GLY A 28 -23.33 21.72 14.27
C GLY A 28 -22.83 20.61 13.35
N ASP A 29 -23.80 20.00 12.67
CA ASP A 29 -23.64 18.82 11.84
C ASP A 29 -23.31 19.13 10.37
N ALA A 30 -22.72 20.30 10.12
CA ALA A 30 -22.30 20.71 8.78
C ALA A 30 -21.42 19.63 8.13
N ALA A 31 -21.63 19.38 6.83
CA ALA A 31 -20.97 18.29 6.10
C ALA A 31 -19.42 18.30 6.22
N PRO A 32 -18.71 19.44 6.21
CA PRO A 32 -17.27 19.46 6.46
C PRO A 32 -16.88 19.01 7.88
N VAL A 33 -17.65 19.37 8.91
CA VAL A 33 -17.39 18.99 10.31
C VAL A 33 -17.57 17.49 10.52
N LYS A 34 -18.62 16.92 9.91
CA LYS A 34 -18.83 15.47 9.92
C LYS A 34 -17.68 14.72 9.27
N ARG A 35 -17.24 15.17 8.09
CA ARG A 35 -16.10 14.56 7.39
C ARG A 35 -14.84 14.55 8.25
N LEU A 36 -14.47 15.70 8.82
CA LEU A 36 -13.30 15.79 9.72
C LEU A 36 -13.44 14.86 10.93
N SER A 37 -14.64 14.76 11.51
CA SER A 37 -14.88 13.88 12.67
C SER A 37 -14.71 12.41 12.30
N ASN A 38 -15.25 12.00 11.14
CA ASN A 38 -15.10 10.65 10.61
C ASN A 38 -13.63 10.33 10.28
N ASP A 39 -12.89 11.28 9.70
CA ASP A 39 -11.49 11.10 9.36
C ASP A 39 -10.63 10.89 10.61
N VAL A 40 -10.90 11.64 11.69
CA VAL A 40 -10.19 11.46 12.98
C VAL A 40 -10.57 10.15 13.66
N GLU A 41 -11.84 9.74 13.62
CA GLU A 41 -12.26 8.44 14.13
C GLU A 41 -11.59 7.30 13.36
N ARG A 42 -11.49 7.42 12.04
CA ARG A 42 -10.78 6.45 11.20
C ARG A 42 -9.30 6.40 11.54
N LEU A 43 -8.67 7.56 11.71
CA LEU A 43 -7.27 7.64 12.11
C LEU A 43 -7.04 6.99 13.49
N ASP A 44 -7.93 7.19 14.47
CA ASP A 44 -7.85 6.52 15.78
C ASP A 44 -7.90 4.98 15.64
N ILE A 45 -8.74 4.46 14.73
CA ILE A 45 -8.81 3.02 14.45
C ILE A 45 -7.49 2.54 13.84
N ASP A 46 -7.00 3.23 12.81
CA ASP A 46 -5.78 2.84 12.10
C ASP A 46 -4.54 2.92 13.03
N ILE A 47 -4.50 3.88 13.97
CA ILE A 47 -3.44 3.97 14.99
C ILE A 47 -3.46 2.76 15.94
N ARG A 48 -4.65 2.32 16.37
CA ARG A 48 -4.78 1.12 17.24
C ARG A 48 -4.40 -0.14 16.48
N ASP A 49 -4.86 -0.28 15.25
CA ASP A 49 -4.51 -1.41 14.40
C ASP A 49 -3.00 -1.49 14.16
N PHE A 50 -2.36 -0.35 13.87
CA PHE A 50 -0.89 -0.28 13.78
C PHE A 50 -0.19 -0.68 15.08
N ALA A 51 -0.72 -0.29 16.24
CA ALA A 51 -0.15 -0.62 17.54
C ALA A 51 -0.26 -2.12 17.88
N GLU A 52 -1.36 -2.75 17.48
CA GLU A 52 -1.63 -4.18 17.69
C GLU A 52 -0.94 -5.06 16.64
N HIS A 53 -0.93 -4.61 15.39
CA HIS A 53 -0.45 -5.33 14.22
C HIS A 53 0.54 -4.46 13.42
N PRO A 54 1.73 -4.16 13.98
CA PRO A 54 2.70 -3.33 13.28
C PRO A 54 3.14 -4.00 11.97
N PRO A 55 3.12 -3.28 10.85
CA PRO A 55 3.59 -3.82 9.58
C PRO A 55 5.08 -4.13 9.67
N ARG A 56 5.55 -5.06 8.83
CA ARG A 56 6.98 -5.34 8.70
C ARG A 56 7.70 -4.06 8.29
N GLU A 57 8.72 -3.68 9.06
CA GLU A 57 9.56 -2.53 8.69
C GLU A 57 10.17 -2.77 7.30
N VAL A 58 9.94 -1.81 6.40
CA VAL A 58 10.56 -1.83 5.07
C VAL A 58 12.04 -1.52 5.29
N VAL A 59 12.87 -2.56 5.22
CA VAL A 59 14.31 -2.38 5.18
C VAL A 59 14.61 -1.73 3.83
N ASN A 60 15.03 -0.45 3.82
CA ASN A 60 15.60 0.24 2.66
C ASN A 60 16.98 -0.35 2.30
N GLY A 61 17.11 -1.67 2.30
CA GLY A 61 18.17 -2.33 1.58
C GLY A 61 17.80 -2.25 0.11
N LEU A 62 18.76 -1.84 -0.73
CA LEU A 62 18.74 -2.30 -2.11
C LEU A 62 18.67 -3.82 -2.04
N GLY A 63 17.45 -4.38 -2.11
CA GLY A 63 17.23 -5.80 -2.01
C GLY A 63 18.19 -6.48 -2.96
N GLN A 64 18.73 -7.64 -2.55
CA GLN A 64 19.68 -8.40 -3.35
C GLN A 64 19.11 -8.50 -4.77
N ARG A 65 19.68 -7.75 -5.71
CA ARG A 65 19.23 -7.77 -7.11
C ARG A 65 19.71 -9.09 -7.65
N ILE A 66 18.77 -10.00 -7.94
CA ILE A 66 19.09 -11.23 -8.63
C ILE A 66 19.39 -10.83 -10.08
N PRO A 67 20.64 -10.96 -10.56
CA PRO A 67 20.95 -10.64 -11.94
C PRO A 67 20.19 -11.61 -12.84
N ILE A 68 19.35 -11.08 -13.72
CA ILE A 68 18.75 -11.87 -14.80
C ILE A 68 19.77 -11.92 -15.91
N PRO A 69 20.22 -13.11 -16.35
CA PRO A 69 21.16 -13.22 -17.46
C PRO A 69 20.54 -12.66 -18.75
N ASP A 70 21.28 -11.84 -19.49
CA ASP A 70 20.91 -11.38 -20.83
C ASP A 70 21.13 -12.48 -21.90
N THR A 71 21.44 -13.71 -21.48
CA THR A 71 21.58 -14.85 -22.39
C THR A 71 20.23 -15.13 -23.04
N PRO A 72 20.13 -15.08 -24.38
CA PRO A 72 18.90 -15.48 -25.06
C PRO A 72 18.49 -16.89 -24.63
N TYR A 73 17.20 -17.09 -24.43
CA TYR A 73 16.66 -18.43 -24.24
C TYR A 73 16.98 -19.30 -25.46
N ASP A 74 17.07 -20.60 -25.26
CA ASP A 74 17.21 -21.54 -26.37
C ASP A 74 15.97 -21.46 -27.27
N ASP A 75 16.18 -21.09 -28.53
CA ASP A 75 15.14 -20.94 -29.53
C ASP A 75 14.29 -22.21 -29.72
N SER A 76 14.85 -23.39 -29.44
CA SER A 76 14.10 -24.66 -29.52
C SER A 76 12.98 -24.76 -28.49
N LEU A 77 13.02 -23.99 -27.40
CA LEU A 77 11.94 -23.90 -26.41
C LEU A 77 10.68 -23.24 -26.99
N PHE A 78 10.81 -22.49 -28.10
CA PHE A 78 9.73 -21.77 -28.75
C PHE A 78 9.46 -22.26 -30.18
N ARG A 79 10.10 -23.36 -30.59
CA ARG A 79 9.93 -23.96 -31.91
C ARG A 79 9.54 -25.43 -31.74
N GLY A 80 8.26 -25.74 -31.96
CA GLY A 80 7.76 -27.10 -31.92
C GLY A 80 6.24 -27.13 -32.06
N THR A 81 5.71 -28.30 -32.42
CA THR A 81 4.26 -28.53 -32.57
C THR A 81 3.49 -28.19 -31.29
N ASP A 82 4.13 -28.36 -30.13
CA ASP A 82 3.58 -28.08 -28.81
C ASP A 82 3.47 -26.56 -28.51
N THR A 83 4.24 -25.72 -29.22
CA THR A 83 4.21 -24.24 -29.08
C THR A 83 3.16 -23.59 -30.00
N ASP A 84 2.84 -24.26 -31.11
CA ASP A 84 1.83 -23.83 -32.08
C ASP A 84 0.40 -24.12 -31.59
N ASP A 85 0.20 -25.10 -30.71
CA ASP A 85 -1.12 -25.48 -30.16
C ASP A 85 -1.63 -24.49 -29.08
N GLU A 86 -0.72 -23.79 -28.38
CA GLU A 86 -1.05 -22.73 -27.42
C GLU A 86 -1.06 -21.31 -28.01
N GLY A 87 -0.82 -21.16 -29.33
CA GLY A 87 -0.88 -19.87 -30.02
C GLY A 87 0.31 -18.94 -29.78
N LEU A 88 1.45 -19.46 -29.32
CA LEU A 88 2.71 -18.70 -29.15
C LEU A 88 3.61 -18.75 -30.39
N GLY A 89 3.34 -19.66 -31.33
CA GLY A 89 4.01 -19.76 -32.62
C GLY A 89 3.52 -18.73 -33.64
N GLY A 90 4.09 -17.53 -33.61
CA GLY A 90 3.89 -16.53 -34.66
C GLY A 90 4.43 -17.02 -36.01
N LEU A 91 3.54 -17.51 -36.86
CA LEU A 91 3.81 -18.04 -38.20
C LEU A 91 4.78 -17.20 -39.04
N HIS A 92 5.81 -17.90 -39.49
CA HIS A 92 6.48 -17.82 -40.79
C HIS A 92 5.72 -17.02 -41.87
N GLY A 93 6.04 -15.73 -41.99
CA GLY A 93 5.69 -14.92 -43.16
C GLY A 93 6.86 -14.84 -44.12
N SER A 94 6.91 -15.74 -45.10
CA SER A 94 7.78 -15.62 -46.27
C SER A 94 7.44 -14.34 -47.05
N ARG A 95 8.48 -13.60 -47.44
CA ARG A 95 8.48 -12.76 -48.63
C ARG A 95 9.61 -13.19 -49.54
#